data_AF-A0A2U3DRX6-F1
#
_entry.id   AF-A0A2U3DRX6-F1
#
_cell.length_a   1.000
_cell.length_b   1.000
_cell.length_c   1.000
_cell.angle_alpha   90.00
_cell.angle_beta   90.00
_cell.angle_gamma   90.00
#
_symmetry.space_group_name_H-M   'P 1'
#
loop_
_entity.id
_entity.type
_entity.pdbx_description
1 polymer ?
#
loop_
_entity_poly.entity_id
_entity_poly.type
_entity_poly.pdbx_seq_one_letter_code
_entity_poly.pdbx_strand_id
1 'polypeptide(L)'
;MTSVPMSTSYYERLLSSPDGGDERTEGMSEADSATLFEEDTPETSERSSSSEGGGRLDDDTNLLPSLYPCYIPFDAQHLVLTTVQEILEECCFDFAEQWLPELVDEQGWTCAAAVELNRWTQYLNERTLTSLGLDANLERPGLGVLLVEMRSLRDVAVYRVPTTARGVSQLLHYARRFSNLLGDGKRTAAIDRIKEIVDDKIYLLELNKKVLESTASGKLRAIRDQHAALIRQEEQIVADMLHLDLERGQLAGRVLRHSIEKLLTDENRA
;
A
#
# COMPACT_ATOMS: atom_id res chain seq x y z
N MET A 1 21.65 3.99 -23.49
CA MET A 1 21.46 4.05 -22.03
C MET A 1 22.21 5.28 -21.53
N THR A 2 21.50 6.39 -21.35
CA THR A 2 22.06 7.65 -20.86
C THR A 2 21.04 8.23 -19.88
N SER A 3 21.44 8.21 -18.61
CA SER A 3 20.69 8.72 -17.46
C SER A 3 20.75 10.25 -17.47
N VAL A 4 19.61 10.91 -17.27
CA VAL A 4 19.51 12.36 -17.04
C VAL A 4 18.92 12.56 -15.64
N PRO A 5 19.57 13.30 -14.72
CA PRO A 5 19.03 13.56 -13.40
C PRO A 5 17.98 14.67 -13.44
N MET A 6 16.81 14.41 -12.84
CA MET A 6 15.73 15.37 -12.65
C MET A 6 16.13 16.41 -11.59
N SER A 7 16.00 17.67 -11.97
CA SER A 7 16.33 18.85 -11.17
C SER A 7 15.35 19.02 -10.00
N THR A 8 15.91 19.11 -8.79
CA THR A 8 15.21 19.27 -7.50
C THR A 8 14.72 20.71 -7.22
N SER A 9 14.61 21.59 -8.22
CA SER A 9 14.60 23.04 -7.98
C SER A 9 13.23 23.69 -7.73
N TYR A 10 12.15 22.93 -7.52
CA TYR A 10 10.82 23.51 -7.25
C TYR A 10 10.43 23.46 -5.76
N TYR A 11 10.84 22.41 -5.03
CA TYR A 11 10.48 22.25 -3.62
C TYR A 11 11.30 23.12 -2.65
N GLU A 12 12.53 23.52 -3.01
CA GLU A 12 13.35 24.41 -2.17
C GLU A 12 12.91 25.88 -2.22
N ARG A 13 12.04 26.28 -3.15
CA ARG A 13 11.63 27.69 -3.32
C ARG A 13 10.40 28.09 -2.49
N LEU A 14 9.71 27.13 -1.86
CA LEU A 14 8.55 27.38 -1.01
C LEU A 14 8.89 27.52 0.49
N LEU A 15 10.14 27.27 0.90
CA LEU A 15 10.58 27.33 2.30
C LEU A 15 11.55 28.50 2.58
N SER A 16 11.58 29.53 1.73
CA SER A 16 12.40 30.72 1.99
C SER A 16 11.71 31.99 1.52
N SER A 17 11.17 32.74 2.47
CA SER A 17 11.20 34.21 2.44
C SER A 17 10.75 34.84 3.78
N PRO A 18 11.13 36.10 4.03
CA PRO A 18 11.75 36.51 5.29
C PRO A 18 10.86 37.27 6.27
N ASP A 19 11.38 37.30 7.49
CA ASP A 19 11.06 38.14 8.64
C ASP A 19 10.96 39.64 8.31
N GLY A 20 10.05 40.33 9.02
CA GLY A 20 9.95 41.80 9.05
C GLY A 20 8.59 42.39 9.46
N GLY A 21 8.36 42.58 10.76
CA GLY A 21 7.81 43.86 11.28
C GLY A 21 6.39 43.93 11.87
N ASP A 22 6.26 43.57 13.15
CA ASP A 22 5.68 44.31 14.31
C ASP A 22 4.37 45.13 14.20
N GLU A 23 3.34 44.77 15.00
CA GLU A 23 2.61 45.70 15.91
C GLU A 23 1.69 44.97 16.92
N ARG A 24 1.62 45.55 18.14
CA ARG A 24 1.00 45.11 19.41
C ARG A 24 -0.55 45.05 19.36
N THR A 25 -1.35 44.37 20.22
CA THR A 25 -1.46 44.42 21.71
C THR A 25 -2.53 43.41 22.22
N GLU A 26 -2.35 42.95 23.47
CA GLU A 26 -3.35 42.57 24.52
C GLU A 26 -4.22 41.27 24.47
N GLY A 27 -4.08 40.44 25.53
CA GLY A 27 -5.22 40.05 26.38
C GLY A 27 -5.68 38.58 26.49
N MET A 28 -5.16 37.87 27.53
CA MET A 28 -5.82 36.87 28.41
C MET A 28 -6.33 35.47 27.94
N SER A 29 -5.81 34.44 28.67
CA SER A 29 -6.38 33.12 29.08
C SER A 29 -6.92 32.16 28.00
N GLU A 30 -6.67 30.84 27.97
CA GLU A 30 -6.64 29.84 29.05
C GLU A 30 -6.22 28.46 28.48
N ALA A 31 -5.60 27.63 29.33
CA ALA A 31 -5.64 26.15 29.40
C ALA A 31 -5.13 25.21 28.27
N ASP A 32 -4.11 24.42 28.69
CA ASP A 32 -3.98 22.95 28.61
C ASP A 32 -3.93 22.21 27.27
N SER A 33 -2.74 21.69 26.93
CA SER A 33 -2.39 20.25 27.02
C SER A 33 -1.24 19.91 26.07
N ALA A 34 -0.01 19.83 26.59
CA ALA A 34 1.12 19.24 25.87
C ALA A 34 1.80 18.20 26.78
N THR A 35 1.59 16.92 26.47
CA THR A 35 2.33 15.80 27.07
C THR A 35 3.53 15.42 26.21
N LEU A 36 4.63 15.23 26.94
CA LEU A 36 5.99 14.85 26.59
C LEU A 36 6.13 13.74 25.53
N PHE A 37 7.14 13.89 24.67
CA PHE A 37 7.97 12.77 24.21
C PHE A 37 9.44 13.15 24.44
N GLU A 38 10.03 12.54 25.46
CA GLU A 38 11.49 12.50 25.68
C GLU A 38 12.08 11.44 24.74
N GLU A 39 13.02 11.85 23.88
CA GLU A 39 13.94 10.95 23.18
C GLU A 39 15.16 10.73 24.07
N ASP A 40 15.38 9.49 24.50
CA ASP A 40 16.55 9.08 25.30
C ASP A 40 17.48 8.22 24.44
N THR A 41 18.70 8.69 24.27
CA THR A 41 19.81 8.03 23.56
C THR A 41 20.48 6.98 24.45
N PRO A 42 20.90 5.80 23.96
CA PRO A 42 21.77 4.92 24.73
C PRO A 42 23.24 5.01 24.28
N GLU A 43 24.11 5.35 25.23
CA GLU A 43 25.55 5.18 25.17
C GLU A 43 25.99 3.71 25.33
N THR A 44 27.14 3.42 24.73
CA THR A 44 27.88 2.17 24.70
C THR A 44 28.57 1.80 26.03
N SER A 45 28.61 0.51 26.37
CA SER A 45 29.67 -0.05 27.24
C SER A 45 29.83 -1.57 27.02
N GLU A 46 31.08 -2.00 26.81
CA GLU A 46 31.51 -3.39 26.58
C GLU A 46 31.75 -4.14 27.91
N ARG A 47 31.39 -5.44 27.95
CA ARG A 47 32.32 -6.62 27.94
C ARG A 47 31.92 -7.79 28.88
N SER A 48 31.92 -8.97 28.25
CA SER A 48 32.29 -10.32 28.75
C SER A 48 31.28 -11.26 29.43
N SER A 49 30.80 -12.19 28.58
CA SER A 49 30.85 -13.67 28.68
C SER A 49 30.08 -14.40 29.80
N SER A 50 29.05 -15.15 29.39
CA SER A 50 28.94 -16.60 29.61
C SER A 50 27.87 -17.20 28.69
N SER A 51 28.24 -18.32 28.07
CA SER A 51 27.48 -19.18 27.17
C SER A 51 26.19 -19.70 27.79
N GLU A 52 25.08 -19.63 27.07
CA GLU A 52 24.17 -20.77 26.87
C GLU A 52 23.32 -20.54 25.62
N GLY A 53 23.55 -21.39 24.62
CA GLY A 53 22.86 -21.39 23.34
C GLY A 53 21.41 -21.83 23.52
N GLY A 54 20.52 -20.86 23.70
CA GLY A 54 19.12 -20.97 23.36
C GLY A 54 18.91 -20.35 21.99
N GLY A 55 19.28 -21.08 20.93
CA GLY A 55 18.91 -20.73 19.57
C GLY A 55 17.39 -20.70 19.49
N ARG A 56 16.84 -19.50 19.69
CA ARG A 56 15.48 -19.12 19.36
C ARG A 56 15.35 -19.50 17.89
N LEU A 57 14.67 -20.62 17.61
CA LEU A 57 14.12 -20.84 16.28
C LEU A 57 13.08 -19.74 16.17
N ASP A 58 13.56 -18.61 15.66
CA ASP A 58 12.75 -17.46 15.37
C ASP A 58 11.55 -17.97 14.59
N ASP A 59 10.42 -17.52 15.09
CA ASP A 59 9.08 -17.65 14.56
C ASP A 59 9.06 -17.06 13.14
N ASP A 60 9.69 -17.75 12.19
CA ASP A 60 9.68 -17.43 10.76
C ASP A 60 8.37 -17.95 10.14
N THR A 61 7.29 -17.85 10.93
CA THR A 61 5.94 -18.09 10.47
C THR A 61 5.56 -16.94 9.54
N ASN A 62 5.73 -17.24 8.26
CA ASN A 62 4.72 -16.92 7.26
C ASN A 62 4.73 -15.48 6.71
N LEU A 63 5.87 -15.00 6.22
CA LEU A 63 5.93 -13.78 5.41
C LEU A 63 5.58 -14.06 3.94
N LEU A 64 4.39 -14.61 3.68
CA LEU A 64 3.86 -14.50 2.31
C LEU A 64 3.67 -13.00 2.02
N PRO A 65 4.33 -12.45 0.98
CA PRO A 65 4.14 -11.05 0.66
C PRO A 65 2.69 -10.81 0.28
N SER A 66 2.08 -9.80 0.91
CA SER A 66 0.73 -9.36 0.59
C SER A 66 0.66 -8.87 -0.86
N LEU A 67 -0.35 -9.33 -1.61
CA LEU A 67 -0.69 -8.79 -2.93
C LEU A 67 -1.52 -7.51 -2.84
N TYR A 68 -1.81 -7.04 -1.63
CA TYR A 68 -2.52 -5.81 -1.33
C TYR A 68 -1.56 -4.69 -0.89
N PRO A 69 -1.87 -3.42 -1.20
CA PRO A 69 -3.09 -2.94 -1.86
C PRO A 69 -3.18 -3.29 -3.35
N CYS A 70 -4.39 -3.24 -3.91
CA CYS A 70 -4.59 -3.54 -5.33
C CYS A 70 -4.32 -2.33 -6.21
N TYR A 71 -3.66 -2.55 -7.35
CA TYR A 71 -3.34 -1.55 -8.36
C TYR A 71 -3.81 -2.03 -9.72
N ILE A 72 -4.29 -1.09 -10.53
CA ILE A 72 -4.53 -1.29 -11.96
C ILE A 72 -3.16 -1.16 -12.67
N PRO A 73 -2.88 -1.92 -13.73
CA PRO A 73 -1.72 -1.67 -14.58
C PRO A 73 -1.61 -0.19 -14.96
N PHE A 74 -0.40 0.37 -14.86
CA PHE A 74 -0.20 1.82 -14.92
C PHE A 74 -0.67 2.43 -16.25
N ASP A 75 -0.42 1.75 -17.36
CA ASP A 75 -0.87 2.15 -18.69
C ASP A 75 -2.40 2.29 -18.75
N ALA A 76 -3.13 1.32 -18.21
CA ALA A 76 -4.59 1.36 -18.13
C ALA A 76 -5.08 2.44 -17.15
N GLN A 77 -4.43 2.62 -16.00
CA GLN A 77 -4.74 3.71 -15.08
C GLN A 77 -4.58 5.07 -15.77
N HIS A 78 -3.43 5.29 -16.43
CA HIS A 78 -3.12 6.55 -17.08
C HIS A 78 -4.15 6.88 -18.15
N LEU A 79 -4.46 5.91 -19.02
CA LEU A 79 -5.49 6.05 -20.05
C LEU A 79 -6.85 6.45 -19.46
N VAL A 80 -7.30 5.76 -18.41
CA VAL A 80 -8.58 6.04 -17.77
C VAL A 80 -8.62 7.46 -17.21
N LEU A 81 -7.59 7.86 -16.47
CA LEU A 81 -7.57 9.15 -15.79
C LEU A 81 -7.38 10.32 -16.76
N THR A 82 -6.57 10.19 -17.82
CA THR A 82 -6.47 11.24 -18.84
C THR A 82 -7.75 11.37 -19.64
N THR A 83 -8.39 10.26 -20.02
CA THR A 83 -9.68 10.29 -20.72
C THR A 83 -10.74 11.01 -19.89
N VAL A 84 -10.80 10.72 -18.60
CA VAL A 84 -11.80 11.34 -17.72
C VAL A 84 -11.45 12.80 -17.41
N GLN A 85 -10.17 13.15 -17.32
CA GLN A 85 -9.75 14.55 -17.22
C GLN A 85 -10.22 15.35 -18.45
N GLU A 86 -10.01 14.85 -19.67
CA GLU A 86 -10.43 15.51 -20.92
C GLU A 86 -11.95 15.71 -20.94
N ILE A 87 -12.72 14.67 -20.60
CA ILE A 87 -14.19 14.76 -20.50
C ILE A 87 -14.61 15.86 -19.52
N LEU A 88 -13.94 15.98 -18.38
CA LEU A 88 -14.28 16.99 -17.37
C LEU A 88 -13.88 18.41 -17.79
N GLU A 89 -12.77 18.57 -18.50
CA GLU A 89 -12.38 19.86 -19.07
C GLU A 89 -13.41 20.33 -20.11
N GLU A 90 -13.93 19.41 -20.91
CA GLU A 90 -15.04 19.69 -21.83
C GLU A 90 -16.34 20.04 -21.08
N CYS A 91 -16.70 19.31 -20.02
CA CYS A 91 -17.85 19.66 -19.17
C CYS A 91 -17.73 21.09 -18.64
N CYS A 92 -16.56 21.46 -18.11
CA CYS A 92 -16.32 22.77 -17.54
C CYS A 92 -16.39 23.89 -18.58
N PHE A 93 -15.83 23.65 -19.77
CA PHE A 93 -15.83 24.63 -20.85
C PHE A 93 -17.24 24.92 -21.35
N ASP A 94 -18.01 23.88 -21.70
CA ASP A 94 -19.39 24.05 -22.17
C ASP A 94 -20.28 24.71 -21.10
N PHE A 95 -20.07 24.36 -19.82
CA PHE A 95 -20.75 25.01 -18.71
C PHE A 95 -20.38 26.50 -18.61
N ALA A 96 -19.10 26.84 -18.72
CA ALA A 96 -18.63 28.21 -18.63
C ALA A 96 -19.11 29.05 -19.83
N GLU A 97 -19.13 28.51 -21.05
CA GLU A 97 -19.72 29.21 -22.20
C GLU A 97 -21.20 29.56 -21.98
N GLN A 98 -21.95 28.67 -21.33
CA GLN A 98 -23.38 28.87 -21.09
C GLN A 98 -23.66 29.85 -19.94
N TRP A 99 -22.92 29.74 -18.82
CA TRP A 99 -23.27 30.43 -17.58
C TRP A 99 -22.32 31.56 -17.20
N LEU A 100 -21.11 31.58 -17.76
CA LEU A 100 -20.05 32.55 -17.49
C LEU A 100 -19.37 33.03 -18.79
N PRO A 101 -20.11 33.46 -19.84
CA PRO A 101 -19.54 33.77 -21.15
C PRO A 101 -18.50 34.90 -21.08
N GLU A 102 -18.72 35.90 -20.21
CA GLU A 102 -17.78 36.99 -19.96
C GLU A 102 -16.41 36.47 -19.51
N LEU A 103 -16.36 35.43 -18.67
CA LEU A 103 -15.10 34.81 -18.24
C LEU A 103 -14.37 34.15 -19.41
N VAL A 104 -15.10 33.44 -20.27
CA VAL A 104 -14.51 32.74 -21.42
C VAL A 104 -13.93 33.73 -22.42
N ASP A 105 -14.68 34.81 -22.70
CA ASP A 105 -14.26 35.89 -23.60
C ASP A 105 -13.05 36.66 -23.06
N GLU A 106 -13.07 37.06 -21.78
CA GLU A 106 -11.97 37.77 -21.12
C GLU A 106 -10.67 36.97 -21.11
N GLN A 107 -10.76 35.64 -20.90
CA GLN A 107 -9.60 34.76 -20.89
C GLN A 107 -9.18 34.31 -22.30
N GLY A 108 -10.00 34.57 -23.32
CA GLY A 108 -9.73 34.20 -24.72
C GLY A 108 -9.69 32.69 -24.94
N TRP A 109 -10.45 31.91 -24.18
CA TRP A 109 -10.48 30.45 -24.33
C TRP A 109 -11.36 30.06 -25.51
N THR A 110 -10.78 29.35 -26.48
CA THR A 110 -11.47 28.98 -27.73
C THR A 110 -11.93 27.52 -27.75
N CYS A 111 -11.46 26.70 -26.82
CA CYS A 111 -11.84 25.30 -26.67
C CYS A 111 -11.50 24.77 -25.27
N ALA A 112 -12.08 23.63 -24.90
CA ALA A 112 -11.84 22.97 -23.63
C ALA A 112 -10.36 22.69 -23.34
N ALA A 113 -9.61 22.26 -24.36
CA ALA A 113 -8.18 21.95 -24.23
C ALA A 113 -7.30 23.17 -23.91
N ALA A 114 -7.83 24.40 -24.00
CA ALA A 114 -7.10 25.61 -23.63
C ALA A 114 -6.99 25.80 -22.10
N VAL A 115 -7.72 25.01 -21.30
CA VAL A 115 -7.85 25.21 -19.86
C VAL A 115 -7.76 23.89 -19.11
N GLU A 116 -6.66 23.71 -18.37
CA GLU A 116 -6.49 22.54 -17.52
C GLU A 116 -7.54 22.48 -16.40
N LEU A 117 -7.93 21.26 -16.03
CA LEU A 117 -8.92 20.99 -14.98
C LEU A 117 -8.63 21.71 -13.64
N ASN A 118 -7.36 21.87 -13.26
CA ASN A 118 -6.99 22.62 -12.05
C ASN A 118 -7.37 24.09 -12.13
N ARG A 119 -7.22 24.73 -13.29
CA ARG A 119 -7.65 26.12 -13.48
C ARG A 119 -9.15 26.23 -13.35
N TRP A 120 -9.91 25.29 -13.90
CA TRP A 120 -11.36 25.24 -13.73
C TRP A 120 -11.78 25.24 -12.26
N THR A 121 -11.09 24.51 -11.37
CA THR A 121 -11.42 24.52 -9.92
C THR A 121 -11.26 25.89 -9.24
N GLN A 122 -10.51 26.82 -9.84
CA GLN A 122 -10.32 28.17 -9.32
C GLN A 122 -11.46 29.10 -9.75
N TYR A 123 -11.95 28.95 -10.98
CA TYR A 123 -13.04 29.75 -11.52
C TYR A 123 -14.42 29.21 -11.10
N LEU A 124 -14.60 27.89 -11.21
CA LEU A 124 -15.76 27.14 -10.72
C LEU A 124 -15.58 26.76 -9.25
N ASN A 125 -15.17 27.74 -8.43
CA ASN A 125 -15.00 27.54 -7.00
C ASN A 125 -16.35 27.49 -6.26
N GLU A 126 -16.30 27.19 -4.97
CA GLU A 126 -17.49 27.05 -4.13
C GLU A 126 -18.41 28.28 -4.18
N ARG A 127 -17.84 29.49 -4.13
CA ARG A 127 -18.62 30.73 -4.21
C ARG A 127 -19.34 30.86 -5.55
N THR A 128 -18.65 30.60 -6.66
CA THR A 128 -19.23 30.70 -8.00
C THR A 128 -20.39 29.72 -8.16
N LEU A 129 -20.17 28.44 -7.83
CA LEU A 129 -21.18 27.39 -8.02
C LEU A 129 -22.37 27.54 -7.06
N THR A 130 -22.14 27.96 -5.81
CA THR A 130 -23.24 28.31 -4.88
C THR A 130 -24.02 29.52 -5.38
N SER A 131 -23.38 30.54 -5.97
CA SER A 131 -24.09 31.70 -6.53
C SER A 131 -24.99 31.33 -7.72
N LEU A 132 -24.65 30.25 -8.43
CA LEU A 132 -25.46 29.64 -9.49
C LEU A 132 -26.52 28.65 -8.95
N GLY A 133 -26.61 28.47 -7.63
CA GLY A 133 -27.60 27.61 -6.99
C GLY A 133 -27.35 26.11 -7.12
N LEU A 134 -26.11 25.71 -7.44
CA LEU A 134 -25.75 24.31 -7.71
C LEU A 134 -25.52 23.48 -6.43
N ASP A 135 -25.35 24.12 -5.28
CA ASP A 135 -25.14 23.47 -3.99
C ASP A 135 -26.43 22.99 -3.31
N ALA A 136 -27.58 23.58 -3.65
CA ALA A 136 -28.86 23.38 -2.96
C ALA A 136 -29.33 21.92 -2.89
N ASN A 137 -28.95 21.08 -3.87
CA ASN A 137 -29.33 19.66 -3.94
C ASN A 137 -28.12 18.71 -3.88
N LEU A 138 -26.95 19.22 -3.47
CA LEU A 138 -25.74 18.42 -3.46
C LEU A 138 -25.73 17.46 -2.26
N GLU A 139 -25.78 16.15 -2.53
CA GLU A 139 -25.57 15.14 -1.50
C GLU A 139 -24.16 15.24 -0.88
N ARG A 140 -23.93 14.67 0.31
CA ARG A 140 -22.57 14.61 0.88
C ARG A 140 -21.67 13.64 0.11
N PRO A 141 -20.36 13.91 -0.03
CA PRO A 141 -19.65 15.10 0.45
C PRO A 141 -19.93 16.36 -0.38
N GLY A 142 -19.78 17.50 0.29
CA GLY A 142 -20.07 18.85 -0.22
C GLY A 142 -19.16 19.30 -1.35
N LEU A 143 -19.40 20.51 -1.85
CA LEU A 143 -18.74 21.04 -3.03
C LEU A 143 -17.22 21.19 -2.87
N GLY A 144 -16.75 21.67 -1.72
CA GLY A 144 -15.31 21.78 -1.44
C GLY A 144 -14.55 20.46 -1.62
N VAL A 145 -15.14 19.33 -1.20
CA VAL A 145 -14.53 18.01 -1.38
C VAL A 145 -14.50 17.63 -2.84
N LEU A 146 -15.59 17.85 -3.59
CA LEU A 146 -15.59 17.59 -5.04
C LEU A 146 -14.47 18.35 -5.73
N LEU A 147 -14.31 19.65 -5.47
CA LEU A 147 -13.28 20.48 -6.10
C LEU A 147 -11.85 20.02 -5.77
N VAL A 148 -11.61 19.58 -4.52
CA VAL A 148 -10.32 18.99 -4.12
C VAL A 148 -10.05 17.70 -4.88
N GLU A 149 -11.05 16.84 -5.02
CA GLU A 149 -10.91 15.55 -5.71
C GLU A 149 -10.74 15.72 -7.22
N MET A 150 -11.36 16.74 -7.82
CA MET A 150 -11.12 17.12 -9.23
C MET A 150 -9.68 17.57 -9.46
N ARG A 151 -9.12 18.33 -8.52
CA ARG A 151 -7.70 18.69 -8.55
C ARG A 151 -6.81 17.46 -8.40
N SER A 152 -7.14 16.58 -7.47
CA SER A 152 -6.46 15.30 -7.24
C SER A 152 -6.46 14.43 -8.50
N LEU A 153 -7.59 14.33 -9.21
CA LEU A 153 -7.69 13.59 -10.46
C LEU A 153 -6.68 14.09 -11.49
N ARG A 154 -6.61 15.40 -11.71
CA ARG A 154 -5.64 16.03 -12.62
C ARG A 154 -4.22 15.81 -12.13
N ASP A 155 -3.94 15.97 -10.84
CA ASP A 155 -2.61 15.74 -10.26
C ASP A 155 -2.14 14.30 -10.54
N VAL A 156 -3.00 13.31 -10.30
CA VAL A 156 -2.68 11.90 -10.55
C VAL A 156 -2.46 11.63 -12.04
N ALA A 157 -3.28 12.19 -12.92
CA ALA A 157 -3.16 12.01 -14.37
C ALA A 157 -1.88 12.66 -14.93
N VAL A 158 -1.60 13.91 -14.56
CA VAL A 158 -0.49 14.73 -15.09
C VAL A 158 0.84 14.33 -14.47
N TYR A 159 0.91 14.17 -13.15
CA TYR A 159 2.14 13.74 -12.47
C TYR A 159 2.34 12.23 -12.48
N ARG A 160 1.44 11.48 -13.14
CA ARG A 160 1.57 10.04 -13.39
C ARG A 160 1.76 9.23 -12.11
N VAL A 161 1.00 9.59 -11.07
CA VAL A 161 1.13 9.00 -9.74
C VAL A 161 0.41 7.65 -9.72
N PRO A 162 1.10 6.51 -9.45
CA PRO A 162 0.43 5.24 -9.27
C PRO A 162 -0.57 5.32 -8.12
N THR A 163 -1.82 4.93 -8.40
CA THR A 163 -2.93 5.05 -7.45
C THR A 163 -3.58 3.69 -7.26
N THR A 164 -4.04 3.40 -6.04
CA THR A 164 -4.71 2.12 -5.78
C THR A 164 -5.94 1.99 -6.68
N ALA A 165 -6.29 0.75 -7.03
CA ALA A 165 -7.50 0.41 -7.77
C ALA A 165 -8.74 1.12 -7.21
N ARG A 166 -8.93 1.03 -5.88
CA ARG A 166 -10.02 1.70 -5.18
C ARG A 166 -9.92 3.23 -5.26
N GLY A 167 -8.72 3.78 -5.17
CA GLY A 167 -8.49 5.22 -5.37
C GLY A 167 -8.90 5.70 -6.76
N VAL A 168 -8.57 4.95 -7.82
CA VAL A 168 -9.03 5.26 -9.18
C VAL A 168 -10.56 5.24 -9.26
N SER A 169 -11.20 4.19 -8.74
CA SER A 169 -12.67 4.10 -8.68
C SER A 169 -13.31 5.27 -7.94
N GLN A 170 -12.67 5.77 -6.88
CA GLN A 170 -13.12 6.91 -6.10
C GLN A 170 -12.99 8.23 -6.87
N LEU A 171 -11.88 8.45 -7.58
CA LEU A 171 -11.71 9.61 -8.46
C LEU A 171 -12.79 9.63 -9.55
N LEU A 172 -13.10 8.47 -10.17
CA LEU A 172 -14.17 8.36 -11.16
C LEU A 172 -15.55 8.65 -10.57
N HIS A 173 -15.80 8.22 -9.34
CA HIS A 173 -17.04 8.55 -8.63
C HIS A 173 -17.20 10.06 -8.45
N TYR A 174 -16.14 10.76 -8.05
CA TYR A 174 -16.17 12.22 -7.90
C TYR A 174 -16.28 12.95 -9.24
N ALA A 175 -15.56 12.50 -10.27
CA ALA A 175 -15.68 13.02 -11.62
C ALA A 175 -17.12 12.99 -12.13
N ARG A 176 -17.79 11.85 -11.96
CA ARG A 176 -19.20 11.68 -12.31
C ARG A 176 -20.11 12.64 -11.53
N ARG A 177 -19.91 12.75 -10.22
CA ARG A 177 -20.73 13.66 -9.39
C ARG A 177 -20.56 15.10 -9.85
N PHE A 178 -19.34 15.48 -10.21
CA PHE A 178 -19.03 16.82 -10.70
C PHE A 178 -19.64 17.09 -12.08
N SER A 179 -19.55 16.16 -13.04
CA SER A 179 -20.21 16.33 -14.34
C SER A 179 -21.73 16.40 -14.22
N ASN A 180 -22.32 15.63 -13.29
CA ASN A 180 -23.75 15.69 -13.01
C ASN A 180 -24.15 17.03 -12.37
N LEU A 181 -23.30 17.55 -11.48
CA LEU A 181 -23.48 18.87 -10.88
C LEU A 181 -23.54 19.97 -11.95
N LEU A 182 -22.67 19.91 -12.95
CA LEU A 182 -22.68 20.86 -14.07
C LEU A 182 -23.83 20.64 -15.06
N GLY A 183 -24.69 19.63 -14.84
CA GLY A 183 -25.85 19.34 -15.69
C GLY A 183 -25.52 18.63 -17.00
N ASP A 184 -24.29 18.12 -17.18
CA ASP A 184 -23.89 17.42 -18.41
C ASP A 184 -24.22 15.93 -18.31
N GLY A 185 -25.47 15.58 -18.63
CA GLY A 185 -25.93 14.19 -18.61
C GLY A 185 -25.20 13.28 -19.60
N LYS A 186 -24.73 13.80 -20.74
CA LYS A 186 -24.06 12.99 -21.78
C LYS A 186 -22.69 12.54 -21.30
N ARG A 187 -21.86 13.48 -20.82
CA ARG A 187 -20.53 13.19 -20.30
C ARG A 187 -20.58 12.47 -18.96
N THR A 188 -21.58 12.76 -18.12
CA THR A 188 -21.86 11.97 -16.90
C THR A 188 -22.07 10.50 -17.22
N ALA A 189 -22.93 10.18 -18.19
CA ALA A 189 -23.17 8.79 -18.60
C ALA A 189 -21.92 8.13 -19.20
N ALA A 190 -21.02 8.90 -19.82
CA ALA A 190 -19.74 8.37 -20.30
C ALA A 190 -18.80 8.00 -19.15
N ILE A 191 -18.68 8.87 -18.15
CA ILE A 191 -17.88 8.59 -16.95
C ILE A 191 -18.47 7.42 -16.17
N ASP A 192 -19.80 7.31 -16.06
CA ASP A 192 -20.48 6.16 -15.46
C ASP A 192 -20.06 4.84 -16.12
N ARG A 193 -20.11 4.76 -17.46
CA ARG A 193 -19.68 3.55 -18.19
C ARG A 193 -18.21 3.22 -17.97
N ILE A 194 -17.34 4.22 -17.95
CA ILE A 194 -15.91 4.02 -17.65
C ILE A 194 -15.75 3.46 -16.23
N LYS A 195 -16.48 4.03 -15.26
CA LYS A 195 -16.45 3.59 -13.87
C LYS A 195 -16.93 2.14 -13.72
N GLU A 196 -18.04 1.76 -14.35
CA GLU A 196 -18.55 0.38 -14.32
C GLU A 196 -17.50 -0.62 -14.83
N ILE A 197 -16.87 -0.33 -15.98
CA ILE A 197 -15.80 -1.16 -16.54
C ILE A 197 -14.62 -1.27 -15.57
N VAL A 198 -14.22 -0.16 -14.96
CA VAL A 198 -13.12 -0.13 -14.00
C VAL A 198 -13.47 -0.94 -12.74
N ASP A 199 -14.64 -0.75 -12.16
CA ASP A 199 -15.10 -1.44 -10.95
C ASP A 199 -15.17 -2.96 -11.16
N ASP A 200 -15.70 -3.40 -12.31
CA ASP A 200 -15.72 -4.82 -12.69
C ASP A 200 -14.31 -5.42 -12.75
N LYS A 201 -13.35 -4.69 -13.34
CA LYS A 201 -11.95 -5.14 -13.40
C LYS A 201 -11.28 -5.14 -12.04
N ILE A 202 -11.57 -4.15 -11.18
CA ILE A 202 -11.06 -4.12 -9.81
C ILE A 202 -11.57 -5.34 -9.05
N TYR A 203 -12.87 -5.64 -9.14
CA TYR A 203 -13.47 -6.80 -8.48
C TYR A 203 -12.77 -8.11 -8.90
N LEU A 204 -12.57 -8.32 -10.20
CA LEU A 204 -11.88 -9.50 -10.71
C LEU A 204 -10.41 -9.57 -10.27
N LEU A 205 -9.70 -8.44 -10.25
CA LEU A 205 -8.31 -8.39 -9.77
C LEU A 205 -8.21 -8.73 -8.29
N GLU A 206 -9.09 -8.18 -7.44
CA GLU A 206 -9.12 -8.47 -6.01
C GLU A 206 -9.44 -9.95 -5.74
N LEU A 207 -10.38 -10.54 -6.49
CA LEU A 207 -10.71 -11.96 -6.38
C LEU A 207 -9.53 -12.86 -6.77
N ASN A 208 -8.86 -12.55 -7.89
CA ASN A 208 -7.70 -13.30 -8.36
C ASN A 208 -6.56 -13.28 -7.34
N LYS A 209 -6.29 -12.11 -6.73
CA LYS A 209 -5.28 -11.98 -5.68
C LYS A 209 -5.58 -12.86 -4.46
N LYS A 210 -6.82 -12.84 -3.99
CA LYS A 210 -7.27 -13.70 -2.88
C LYS A 210 -7.08 -15.18 -3.17
N VAL A 211 -7.41 -15.62 -4.40
CA VAL A 211 -7.22 -17.01 -4.83
C VAL A 211 -5.73 -17.37 -4.88
N LEU A 212 -4.87 -16.48 -5.39
CA LEU A 212 -3.43 -16.69 -5.45
C LEU A 212 -2.80 -16.81 -4.06
N GLU A 213 -3.12 -15.89 -3.14
CA GLU A 213 -2.63 -15.93 -1.75
C GLU A 213 -3.09 -17.19 -1.02
N SER A 214 -4.36 -17.59 -1.18
CA SER A 214 -4.90 -18.81 -0.58
C SER A 214 -4.20 -20.06 -1.12
N THR A 215 -3.99 -20.12 -2.43
CA THR A 215 -3.30 -21.24 -3.09
C THR A 215 -1.85 -21.36 -2.64
N ALA A 216 -1.12 -20.22 -2.59
CA ALA A 216 0.27 -20.19 -2.14
C ALA A 216 0.37 -20.60 -0.66
N SER A 217 -0.51 -20.08 0.19
CA SER A 217 -0.60 -20.44 1.61
C SER A 217 -0.83 -21.93 1.81
N GLY A 218 -1.75 -22.52 1.04
CA GLY A 218 -2.04 -23.95 1.11
C GLY A 218 -0.83 -24.82 0.72
N LYS A 219 -0.14 -24.47 -0.36
CA LYS A 219 1.07 -25.19 -0.80
C LYS A 219 2.20 -25.09 0.21
N LEU A 220 2.45 -23.89 0.76
CA LEU A 220 3.50 -23.69 1.77
C LEU A 220 3.19 -24.45 3.06
N ARG A 221 1.92 -24.52 3.48
CA ARG A 221 1.52 -25.34 4.63
C ARG A 221 1.81 -26.82 4.39
N ALA A 222 1.44 -27.35 3.23
CA ALA A 222 1.73 -28.74 2.88
C ALA A 222 3.24 -29.06 2.91
N ILE A 223 4.07 -28.13 2.43
CA ILE A 223 5.54 -28.25 2.51
C ILE A 223 5.99 -28.28 3.98
N ARG A 224 5.50 -27.38 4.82
CA ARG A 224 5.84 -27.36 6.26
C ARG A 224 5.45 -28.66 6.95
N ASP A 225 4.28 -29.20 6.65
CA ASP A 225 3.81 -30.47 7.22
C ASP A 225 4.72 -31.65 6.78
N GLN A 226 5.17 -31.65 5.52
CA GLN A 226 6.13 -32.63 5.01
C GLN A 226 7.49 -32.50 5.71
N HIS A 227 8.02 -31.29 5.88
CA HIS A 227 9.26 -31.07 6.61
C HIS A 227 9.16 -31.56 8.06
N ALA A 228 8.05 -31.27 8.76
CA ALA A 228 7.83 -31.74 10.12
C ALA A 228 7.69 -33.28 10.21
N ALA A 229 7.17 -33.94 9.18
CA ALA A 229 7.15 -35.39 9.10
C ALA A 229 8.55 -35.97 8.88
N LEU A 230 9.35 -35.37 7.99
CA LEU A 230 10.72 -35.78 7.72
C LEU A 230 11.61 -35.63 8.96
N ILE A 231 11.52 -34.52 9.69
CA ILE A 231 12.29 -34.31 10.94
C ILE A 231 11.98 -35.42 11.95
N ARG A 232 10.70 -35.76 12.14
CA ARG A 232 10.31 -36.86 13.04
C ARG A 232 10.87 -38.22 12.56
N GLN A 233 10.92 -38.43 11.25
CA GLN A 233 11.48 -39.66 10.68
C GLN A 233 13.00 -39.72 10.89
N GLU A 234 13.71 -38.59 10.70
CA GLU A 234 15.15 -38.49 10.97
C GLU A 234 15.46 -38.80 12.43
N GLU A 235 14.73 -38.20 13.37
CA GLU A 235 14.87 -38.47 14.81
C GLU A 235 14.64 -39.94 15.16
N GLN A 236 13.62 -40.58 14.57
CA GLN A 236 13.34 -42.00 14.79
C GLN A 236 14.47 -42.89 14.28
N ILE A 237 15.00 -42.63 13.07
CA ILE A 237 16.11 -43.40 12.49
C ILE A 237 17.34 -43.34 13.40
N VAL A 238 17.67 -42.15 13.92
CA VAL A 238 18.80 -41.97 14.84
C VAL A 238 18.55 -42.73 16.15
N ALA A 239 17.35 -42.64 16.72
CA ALA A 239 16.99 -43.35 17.94
C ALA A 239 17.09 -44.88 17.78
N ASP A 240 16.57 -45.42 16.68
CA ASP A 240 16.61 -46.86 16.38
C ASP A 240 18.05 -47.36 16.22
N MET A 241 18.89 -46.60 15.51
CA MET A 241 20.31 -46.92 15.35
C MET A 241 21.03 -46.99 16.70
N LEU A 242 20.84 -45.98 17.56
CA LEU A 242 21.47 -45.93 18.88
C LEU A 242 21.00 -47.09 19.78
N HIS A 243 19.72 -47.43 19.72
CA HIS A 243 19.16 -48.56 20.47
C HIS A 243 19.78 -49.89 20.01
N LEU A 244 19.82 -50.13 18.69
CA LEU A 244 20.38 -51.36 18.13
C LEU A 244 21.89 -51.50 18.40
N ASP A 245 22.65 -50.40 18.36
CA ASP A 245 24.08 -50.40 18.70
C ASP A 245 24.30 -50.81 20.16
N LEU A 246 23.50 -50.25 21.08
CA LEU A 246 23.55 -50.60 22.50
C LEU A 246 23.25 -52.10 22.74
N GLU A 247 22.18 -52.63 22.14
CA GLU A 247 21.84 -54.05 22.28
C GLU A 247 22.93 -54.98 21.75
N ARG A 248 23.52 -54.65 20.59
CA ARG A 248 24.62 -55.41 19.99
C ARG A 248 25.87 -55.36 20.86
N GLY A 249 26.19 -54.18 21.40
CA GLY A 249 27.30 -54.01 22.34
C GLY A 249 27.14 -54.86 23.60
N GLN A 250 25.94 -54.90 24.17
CA GLN A 250 25.64 -55.75 25.33
C GLN A 250 25.79 -57.24 25.00
N LEU A 251 25.29 -57.69 23.85
CA LEU A 251 25.41 -59.08 23.43
C LEU A 251 26.88 -59.48 23.21
N ALA A 252 27.65 -58.67 22.49
CA ALA A 252 29.07 -58.91 22.27
C ALA A 252 29.83 -59.00 23.60
N GLY A 253 29.54 -58.10 24.54
CA GLY A 253 30.12 -58.12 25.88
C GLY A 253 29.77 -59.36 26.70
N ARG A 254 28.54 -59.91 26.55
CA ARG A 254 28.15 -61.19 27.18
C ARG A 254 28.90 -62.37 26.57
N VAL A 255 28.97 -62.44 25.24
CA VAL A 255 29.68 -63.52 24.52
C VAL A 255 31.17 -63.53 24.86
N LEU A 256 31.80 -62.35 24.89
CA LEU A 256 33.20 -62.21 25.24
C LEU A 256 33.48 -62.68 26.68
N ARG A 257 32.67 -62.23 27.65
CA ARG A 257 32.80 -62.67 29.05
C ARG A 257 32.67 -64.17 29.20
N HIS A 258 31.64 -64.77 28.60
CA HIS A 258 31.44 -66.21 28.63
C HIS A 258 32.63 -66.98 28.04
N SER A 259 33.19 -66.48 26.93
CA SER A 259 34.36 -67.10 26.29
C SER A 259 35.62 -67.03 27.16
N ILE A 260 35.85 -65.89 27.82
CA ILE A 260 36.98 -65.71 28.75
C ILE A 260 36.81 -66.59 30.00
N GLU A 261 35.63 -66.61 30.60
CA GLU A 261 35.33 -67.44 31.77
C GLU A 261 35.53 -68.93 31.48
N LYS A 262 35.14 -69.38 30.28
CA LYS A 262 35.36 -70.76 29.83
C LYS A 262 36.86 -71.09 29.71
N LEU A 263 37.66 -70.21 29.08
CA LEU A 263 39.11 -70.43 28.98
C LEU A 263 39.78 -70.52 30.35
N LEU A 264 39.42 -69.63 31.28
CA LEU A 264 39.97 -69.61 32.64
C LEU A 264 39.55 -70.83 33.48
N THR A 265 38.41 -71.46 33.17
CA THR A 265 37.96 -72.69 33.85
C THR A 265 38.55 -73.96 33.24
N ASP A 266 38.80 -73.96 31.93
CA ASP A 266 39.49 -75.05 31.23
C ASP A 266 40.99 -75.09 31.56
N GLU A 267 41.66 -73.94 31.78
CA GLU A 267 43.06 -73.87 32.26
C GLU A 267 43.25 -74.35 33.70
N ASN A 268 42.23 -74.26 34.56
CA ASN A 268 42.27 -74.75 35.95
C ASN A 268 42.00 -76.27 36.07
N ARG A 269 41.82 -76.98 34.95
CA ARG A 269 41.57 -78.42 34.87
C ARG A 269 42.69 -79.23 34.20
N ALA A 270 43.78 -78.58 33.80
CA ALA A 270 45.02 -79.20 33.32
C ALA A 270 46.07 -79.25 34.44
#